data_AF-A0A918TUB0-F1
#
_entry.id   AF-A0A918TUB0-F1
#
_cell.length_a   1.000
_cell.length_b   1.000
_cell.length_c   1.000
_cell.angle_alpha   90.00
_cell.angle_beta   90.00
_cell.angle_gamma   90.00
#
_symmetry.space_group_name_H-M   'P 1'
#
loop_
_entity.id
_entity.type
_entity.pdbx_description
1 polymer ?
#
loop_
_entity_poly.entity_id
_entity_poly.type
_entity_poly.pdbx_seq_one_letter_code
_entity_poly.pdbx_strand_id
1 'polypeptide(L)'
;MHQKRPGNRPLFLCPLPTFPYFLSIHLLIDNSNTRTKFAVADDDRILDWRAVIPTAELSRETIVAALPEFILEQATICSVVPLKAELLEATLNELGIATHVVSYQSRLPISIDYPKPAQIGPDRLANAAALAPLQQSAIVIDFGTAVTFDVVSATHGGTYLGGVIAPGLGALRDDLHQRTALLPRIDLNEPPSAIGKSTEHAMQVGAVIGYRGLIREILKALTTELPETPQIHATGGDAALIASKMPEITQVNAHLTLEGILKIGLLNA
;
A
#
# COMPACT_ATOMS: atom_id res chain seq x y z
N MET A 1 -15.41 58.36 -21.59
CA MET A 1 -14.38 57.98 -20.59
C MET A 1 -15.04 57.85 -19.22
N HIS A 2 -15.31 56.64 -18.75
CA HIS A 2 -15.62 56.39 -17.34
C HIS A 2 -15.10 55.00 -16.97
N GLN A 3 -13.99 54.99 -16.23
CA GLN A 3 -13.38 53.81 -15.62
C GLN A 3 -14.26 53.32 -14.47
N LYS A 4 -14.73 52.06 -14.53
CA LYS A 4 -15.24 51.34 -13.35
C LYS A 4 -14.07 50.62 -12.68
N ARG A 5 -13.80 50.95 -11.41
CA ARG A 5 -12.88 50.21 -10.54
C ARG A 5 -13.53 48.86 -10.15
N PRO A 6 -12.80 47.73 -10.09
CA PRO A 6 -13.34 46.50 -9.51
C PRO A 6 -13.36 46.63 -7.98
N GLY A 7 -14.48 46.23 -7.38
CA GLY A 7 -14.69 46.25 -5.94
C GLY A 7 -13.83 45.22 -5.21
N ASN A 8 -13.24 45.67 -4.11
CA ASN A 8 -12.65 44.85 -3.06
C ASN A 8 -13.70 43.87 -2.51
N ARG A 9 -13.54 42.57 -2.75
CA ARG A 9 -14.24 41.55 -1.96
C ARG A 9 -13.35 41.23 -0.75
N PRO A 10 -13.87 41.27 0.48
CA PRO A 10 -13.09 40.84 1.64
C PRO A 10 -12.84 39.34 1.52
N LEU A 11 -11.56 38.96 1.62
CA LEU A 11 -11.13 37.59 1.91
C LEU A 11 -11.78 37.18 3.23
N PHE A 12 -12.78 36.32 3.16
CA PHE A 12 -13.23 35.57 4.33
C PHE A 12 -12.08 34.64 4.72
N LEU A 13 -11.30 35.03 5.73
CA LEU A 13 -10.46 34.10 6.47
C LEU A 13 -11.40 33.06 7.09
N CYS A 14 -11.37 31.85 6.55
CA CYS A 14 -11.88 30.69 7.25
C CYS A 14 -11.01 30.52 8.52
N PRO A 15 -11.58 30.40 9.72
CA PRO A 15 -10.79 30.20 10.92
C PRO A 15 -10.11 28.83 10.82
N LEU A 16 -8.78 28.82 10.86
CA LEU A 16 -8.00 27.60 11.03
C LEU A 16 -8.52 26.85 12.27
N PRO A 17 -8.70 25.52 12.21
CA PRO A 17 -8.98 24.76 13.42
C PRO A 17 -7.80 24.94 14.37
N THR A 18 -8.03 25.62 15.50
CA THR A 18 -7.08 25.69 16.60
C THR A 18 -7.00 24.31 17.22
N PHE A 19 -6.07 23.49 16.74
CA PHE A 19 -5.68 22.27 17.43
C PHE A 19 -4.85 22.67 18.67
N PRO A 20 -5.34 22.44 19.89
CA PRO A 20 -4.49 22.55 21.06
C PRO A 20 -3.56 21.32 21.05
N TYR A 21 -2.28 21.52 21.39
CA TYR A 21 -1.16 20.58 21.26
C TYR A 21 -0.54 20.53 19.85
N PHE A 22 0.77 20.78 19.79
CA PHE A 22 1.61 20.50 18.62
C PHE A 22 1.60 18.98 18.40
N LEU A 23 0.62 18.49 17.66
CA LEU A 23 0.67 17.14 17.12
C LEU A 23 1.74 17.15 16.04
N SER A 24 2.72 16.28 16.18
CA SER A 24 3.69 15.98 15.14
C SER A 24 2.94 15.40 13.94
N ILE A 25 2.95 16.11 12.82
CA ILE A 25 2.22 15.70 11.61
C ILE A 25 3.20 15.16 10.57
N HIS A 26 2.95 13.92 10.15
CA HIS A 26 3.77 13.16 9.22
C HIS A 26 3.04 12.99 7.89
N LEU A 27 3.78 13.14 6.79
CA LEU A 27 3.30 12.76 5.47
C LEU A 27 3.76 11.34 5.14
N LEU A 28 2.81 10.46 4.83
CA LEU A 28 3.06 9.08 4.43
C LEU A 28 2.85 8.96 2.92
N ILE A 29 3.85 8.43 2.22
CA ILE A 29 3.79 8.27 0.77
C ILE A 29 4.01 6.80 0.42
N ASP A 30 3.00 6.17 -0.16
CA ASP A 30 3.05 4.82 -0.73
C ASP A 30 3.06 4.92 -2.26
N ASN A 31 4.23 4.77 -2.87
CA ASN A 31 4.47 4.85 -4.31
C ASN A 31 4.65 3.45 -4.93
N SER A 32 3.57 2.93 -5.49
CA SER A 32 3.55 1.68 -6.26
C SER A 32 3.79 1.91 -7.76
N ASN A 33 3.89 0.85 -8.54
CA ASN A 33 3.99 0.94 -10.02
C ASN A 33 2.81 1.66 -10.68
N THR A 34 1.61 1.59 -10.08
CA THR A 34 0.38 2.09 -10.72
C THR A 34 -0.15 3.37 -10.08
N ARG A 35 -0.05 3.47 -8.75
CA ARG A 35 -0.59 4.60 -7.97
C ARG A 35 0.39 5.04 -6.90
N THR A 36 0.42 6.35 -6.67
CA THR A 36 1.08 7.01 -5.54
C THR A 36 0.02 7.56 -4.62
N LYS A 37 0.04 7.11 -3.37
CA LYS A 37 -0.90 7.48 -2.32
C LYS A 37 -0.21 8.42 -1.34
N PHE A 38 -0.91 9.48 -0.98
CA PHE A 38 -0.48 10.46 0.03
C PHE A 38 -1.50 10.44 1.16
N ALA A 39 -1.03 10.19 2.37
CA ALA A 39 -1.83 10.24 3.58
C ALA A 39 -1.12 11.07 4.65
N VAL A 40 -1.88 11.66 5.55
CA VAL A 40 -1.35 12.39 6.70
C VAL A 40 -1.63 11.58 7.95
N ALA A 41 -0.67 11.55 8.87
CA ALA A 41 -0.77 10.88 10.15
C ALA A 41 -0.25 11.77 11.28
N ASP A 42 -0.73 11.49 12.50
CA ASP A 42 -0.04 11.88 13.73
C ASP A 42 0.81 10.70 14.24
N ASP A 43 1.36 10.81 15.44
CA ASP A 43 2.22 9.79 16.05
C ASP A 43 1.51 8.45 16.37
N ASP A 44 0.18 8.40 16.31
CA ASP A 44 -0.61 7.23 16.69
C ASP A 44 -1.39 6.63 15.51
N ARG A 45 -1.88 7.48 14.59
CA ARG A 45 -2.84 7.05 13.57
C ARG A 45 -2.77 7.88 12.29
N ILE A 46 -3.29 7.26 11.23
CA ILE A 46 -3.60 7.94 9.98
C ILE A 46 -4.81 8.86 10.21
N LEU A 47 -4.66 10.13 9.87
CA LEU A 47 -5.65 11.17 10.04
C LEU A 47 -6.52 11.35 8.80
N ASP A 48 -5.89 11.54 7.65
CA ASP A 48 -6.60 11.91 6.43
C ASP A 48 -5.91 11.40 5.15
N TRP A 49 -6.72 11.04 4.16
CA TRP A 49 -6.27 10.72 2.81
C TRP A 49 -6.17 12.01 2.01
N ARG A 50 -4.98 12.33 1.48
CA ARG A 50 -4.78 13.57 0.74
C ARG A 50 -4.96 13.41 -0.76
N ALA A 51 -4.28 12.44 -1.35
CA ALA A 51 -4.28 12.29 -2.79
C ALA A 51 -3.95 10.87 -3.22
N VAL A 52 -4.46 10.49 -4.39
CA VAL A 52 -4.02 9.30 -5.13
C VAL A 52 -3.73 9.71 -6.57
N ILE A 53 -2.47 9.65 -6.96
CA ILE A 53 -1.98 10.07 -8.28
C ILE A 53 -1.54 8.83 -9.06
N PRO A 54 -1.90 8.67 -10.35
CA PRO A 54 -1.25 7.68 -11.20
C PRO A 54 0.28 7.84 -11.17
N THR A 55 1.04 6.78 -10.89
CA THR A 55 2.50 6.90 -10.73
C THR A 55 3.17 7.46 -11.99
N ALA A 56 2.63 7.15 -13.18
CA ALA A 56 3.10 7.71 -14.44
C ALA A 56 2.96 9.24 -14.53
N GLU A 57 1.96 9.82 -13.85
CA GLU A 57 1.66 11.26 -13.84
C GLU A 57 2.34 12.01 -12.69
N LEU A 58 3.15 11.32 -11.89
CA LEU A 58 3.89 11.95 -10.79
C LEU A 58 4.94 12.91 -11.35
N SER A 59 4.81 14.18 -11.03
CA SER A 59 5.68 15.30 -11.38
C SER A 59 5.83 16.23 -10.16
N ARG A 60 6.75 17.19 -10.22
CA ARG A 60 6.92 18.18 -9.15
C ARG A 60 5.61 18.92 -8.87
N GLU A 61 4.88 19.32 -9.90
CA GLU A 61 3.62 20.05 -9.79
C GLU A 61 2.54 19.19 -9.13
N THR A 62 2.43 17.92 -9.51
CA THR A 62 1.41 17.02 -8.94
C THR A 62 1.76 16.62 -7.51
N ILE A 63 3.05 16.51 -7.16
CA ILE A 63 3.51 16.33 -5.78
C ILE A 63 3.12 17.54 -4.92
N VAL A 64 3.48 18.75 -5.34
CA VAL A 64 3.16 19.99 -4.60
C VAL A 64 1.65 20.12 -4.40
N ALA A 65 0.85 19.82 -5.42
CA ALA A 65 -0.61 19.87 -5.33
C ALA A 65 -1.21 18.82 -4.37
N ALA A 66 -0.49 17.73 -4.06
CA ALA A 66 -0.92 16.71 -3.12
C ALA A 66 -0.57 17.05 -1.65
N LEU A 67 0.29 18.05 -1.42
CA LEU A 67 0.74 18.42 -0.09
C LEU A 67 -0.34 19.16 0.70
N PRO A 68 -0.34 19.02 2.04
CA PRO A 68 -1.18 19.83 2.89
C PRO A 68 -0.76 21.30 2.98
N GLU A 69 -1.72 22.15 3.32
CA GLU A 69 -1.49 23.58 3.59
C GLU A 69 -0.97 23.87 5.00
N PHE A 70 -0.72 22.83 5.82
CA PHE A 70 -0.14 22.94 7.16
C PHE A 70 1.29 22.39 7.21
N ILE A 71 2.01 22.74 8.27
CA ILE A 71 3.41 22.35 8.47
C ILE A 71 3.49 20.83 8.70
N LEU A 72 4.37 20.19 7.94
CA LEU A 72 4.77 18.80 8.10
C LEU A 72 6.11 18.75 8.83
N GLU A 73 6.26 17.82 9.77
CA GLU A 73 7.54 17.60 10.44
C GLU A 73 8.47 16.77 9.57
N GLN A 74 7.93 15.71 8.97
CA GLN A 74 8.66 14.85 8.04
C GLN A 74 7.73 14.18 7.03
N ALA A 75 8.33 13.63 5.99
CA ALA A 75 7.69 12.75 5.02
C ALA A 75 8.40 11.40 4.96
N THR A 76 7.67 10.31 5.13
CA THR A 76 8.19 8.94 4.94
C THR A 76 7.76 8.41 3.58
N ILE A 77 8.74 8.05 2.76
CA ILE A 77 8.56 7.63 1.37
C ILE A 77 8.81 6.13 1.26
N CYS A 78 7.75 5.38 0.97
CA CYS A 78 7.84 3.98 0.58
C CYS A 78 7.62 3.88 -0.92
N SER A 79 8.64 3.45 -1.68
CA SER A 79 8.57 3.41 -3.14
C SER A 79 9.21 2.15 -3.71
N VAL A 80 8.51 1.50 -4.63
CA VAL A 80 9.05 0.41 -5.47
C VAL A 80 9.51 0.91 -6.84
N VAL A 81 9.48 2.23 -7.08
CA VAL A 81 9.86 2.86 -8.35
C VAL A 81 10.99 3.88 -8.09
N PRO A 82 12.28 3.48 -8.21
CA PRO A 82 13.42 4.28 -7.75
C PRO A 82 13.44 5.73 -8.26
N LEU A 83 13.22 5.93 -9.57
CA LEU A 83 13.19 7.28 -10.16
C LEU A 83 12.08 8.18 -9.60
N LYS A 84 10.98 7.60 -9.11
CA LYS A 84 9.89 8.34 -8.47
C LYS A 84 10.19 8.60 -7.00
N ALA A 85 10.91 7.71 -6.31
CA ALA A 85 11.44 7.97 -4.98
C ALA A 85 12.38 9.19 -4.98
N GLU A 86 13.34 9.21 -5.92
CA GLU A 86 14.28 10.35 -6.09
C GLU A 86 13.54 11.66 -6.37
N LEU A 87 12.53 11.64 -7.23
CA LEU A 87 11.70 12.80 -7.54
C LEU A 87 10.93 13.32 -6.30
N LEU A 88 10.32 12.41 -5.54
CA LEU A 88 9.59 12.73 -4.31
C LEU A 88 10.53 13.37 -3.28
N GLU A 89 11.65 12.70 -3.01
CA GLU A 89 12.66 13.14 -2.05
C GLU A 89 13.23 14.52 -2.42
N ALA A 90 13.66 14.71 -3.67
CA ALA A 90 14.18 15.99 -4.14
C ALA A 90 13.14 17.11 -4.01
N THR A 91 11.89 16.85 -4.42
CA THR A 91 10.81 17.85 -4.36
C THR A 91 10.50 18.25 -2.92
N LEU A 92 10.42 17.29 -2.00
CA LEU A 92 10.10 17.55 -0.59
C LEU A 92 11.25 18.28 0.12
N ASN A 93 12.50 17.88 -0.14
CA ASN A 93 13.68 18.54 0.41
C ASN A 93 13.82 20.00 -0.09
N GLU A 94 13.51 20.29 -1.36
CA GLU A 94 13.45 21.67 -1.88
C GLU A 94 12.41 22.54 -1.15
N LEU A 95 11.33 21.94 -0.65
CA LEU A 95 10.29 22.61 0.13
C LEU A 95 10.61 22.70 1.62
N GLY A 96 11.78 22.19 2.04
CA GLY A 96 12.23 22.19 3.43
C GLY A 96 11.56 21.12 4.31
N ILE A 97 10.94 20.09 3.71
CA ILE A 97 10.34 18.98 4.44
C ILE A 97 11.39 17.88 4.58
N ALA A 98 11.70 17.47 5.82
CA ALA A 98 12.62 16.36 6.08
C ALA A 98 12.03 15.06 5.50
N THR A 99 12.87 14.23 4.91
CA THR A 99 12.45 13.01 4.22
C THR A 99 13.16 11.77 4.76
N HIS A 100 12.43 10.67 4.84
CA HIS A 100 12.98 9.34 5.09
C HIS A 100 12.48 8.35 4.03
N VAL A 101 13.40 7.79 3.25
CA VAL A 101 13.08 6.75 2.25
C VAL A 101 13.20 5.38 2.89
N VAL A 102 12.11 4.61 2.90
CA VAL A 102 12.04 3.27 3.50
C VAL A 102 13.01 2.32 2.79
N SER A 103 13.86 1.66 3.56
CA SER A 103 14.76 0.61 3.07
C SER A 103 15.09 -0.40 4.18
N TYR A 104 15.79 -1.48 3.83
CA TYR A 104 16.30 -2.46 4.80
C TYR A 104 17.32 -1.87 5.80
N GLN A 105 17.85 -0.67 5.52
CA GLN A 105 18.78 0.04 6.41
C GLN A 105 18.07 0.97 7.39
N SER A 106 16.77 1.19 7.22
CA SER A 106 15.97 1.94 8.17
C SER A 106 16.00 1.27 9.55
N ARG A 107 15.76 2.05 10.61
CA ARG A 107 15.34 1.46 11.88
C ARG A 107 13.96 0.86 11.68
N LEU A 108 13.85 -0.45 11.84
CA LEU A 108 12.63 -1.21 11.63
C LEU A 108 12.12 -1.76 12.97
N PRO A 109 10.79 -1.88 13.16
CA PRO A 109 10.22 -2.53 14.34
C PRO A 109 10.29 -4.07 14.28
N ILE A 110 10.96 -4.62 13.26
CA ILE A 110 11.14 -6.05 13.02
C ILE A 110 12.61 -6.35 12.69
N SER A 111 13.02 -7.59 12.92
CA SER A 111 14.26 -8.14 12.39
C SER A 111 14.06 -8.68 10.97
N ILE A 112 15.15 -8.87 10.22
CA ILE A 112 15.13 -9.45 8.87
C ILE A 112 16.00 -10.70 8.85
N ASP A 113 15.38 -11.86 8.58
CA ASP A 113 16.05 -13.09 8.22
C ASP A 113 15.83 -13.36 6.73
N TYR A 114 16.62 -12.67 5.91
CA TYR A 114 16.57 -12.78 4.46
C TYR A 114 17.99 -12.65 3.92
N PRO A 115 18.52 -13.60 3.11
CA PRO A 115 19.94 -13.63 2.75
C PRO A 115 20.46 -12.36 2.08
N LYS A 116 19.59 -11.64 1.36
CA LYS A 116 19.91 -10.37 0.68
C LYS A 116 18.86 -9.32 1.02
N PRO A 117 18.91 -8.67 2.20
CA PRO A 117 17.87 -7.75 2.66
C PRO A 117 17.61 -6.59 1.68
N ALA A 118 18.63 -6.14 0.94
CA ALA A 118 18.52 -5.12 -0.09
C ALA A 118 17.58 -5.47 -1.27
N GLN A 119 17.18 -6.74 -1.42
CA GLN A 119 16.25 -7.18 -2.46
C GLN A 119 14.79 -7.13 -2.01
N ILE A 120 14.52 -6.87 -0.73
CA ILE A 120 13.16 -6.76 -0.23
C ILE A 120 12.57 -5.43 -0.68
N GLY A 121 11.38 -5.46 -1.27
CA GLY A 121 10.64 -4.25 -1.63
C GLY A 121 10.30 -3.40 -0.40
N PRO A 122 10.39 -2.05 -0.48
CA PRO A 122 10.02 -1.18 0.64
C PRO A 122 8.57 -1.36 1.11
N ASP A 123 7.66 -1.65 0.19
CA ASP A 123 6.25 -1.98 0.47
C ASP A 123 6.11 -3.25 1.31
N ARG A 124 6.90 -4.29 1.00
CA ARG A 124 6.96 -5.54 1.76
C ARG A 124 7.52 -5.33 3.17
N LEU A 125 8.54 -4.46 3.31
CA LEU A 125 9.06 -4.05 4.63
C LEU A 125 8.01 -3.30 5.43
N ALA A 126 7.27 -2.38 4.81
CA ALA A 126 6.18 -1.66 5.45
C ALA A 126 5.06 -2.63 5.89
N ASN A 127 4.63 -3.53 5.01
CA ASN A 127 3.63 -4.54 5.33
C ASN A 127 4.05 -5.40 6.53
N ALA A 128 5.30 -5.84 6.58
CA ALA A 128 5.83 -6.59 7.71
C ALA A 128 5.93 -5.75 8.99
N ALA A 129 6.35 -4.48 8.88
CA ALA A 129 6.46 -3.56 10.01
C ALA A 129 5.09 -3.27 10.66
N ALA A 130 4.01 -3.26 9.87
CA ALA A 130 2.65 -3.12 10.39
C ALA A 130 2.28 -4.25 11.35
N LEU A 131 2.80 -5.46 11.12
CA LEU A 131 2.54 -6.65 11.92
C LEU A 131 3.46 -6.82 13.14
N ALA A 132 4.49 -5.99 13.29
CA ALA A 132 5.46 -6.08 14.39
C ALA A 132 4.84 -6.22 15.81
N PRO A 133 3.70 -5.58 16.14
CA PRO A 133 3.11 -5.70 17.49
C PRO A 133 2.52 -7.09 17.79
N LEU A 134 2.31 -7.93 16.77
CA LEU A 134 1.63 -9.22 16.94
C LEU A 134 2.49 -10.19 17.74
N GLN A 135 1.85 -10.87 18.69
CA GLN A 135 2.48 -11.90 19.53
C GLN A 135 2.46 -13.29 18.88
N GLN A 136 1.91 -13.39 17.67
CA GLN A 136 1.72 -14.61 16.90
C GLN A 136 2.30 -14.38 15.50
N SER A 137 2.92 -15.41 14.90
CA SER A 137 3.38 -15.31 13.52
C SER A 137 2.22 -14.89 12.61
N ALA A 138 2.53 -14.16 11.56
CA ALA A 138 1.52 -13.59 10.69
C ALA A 138 2.01 -13.54 9.24
N ILE A 139 1.05 -13.59 8.32
CA ILE A 139 1.29 -13.51 6.88
C ILE A 139 0.42 -12.35 6.35
N VAL A 140 1.04 -11.37 5.68
CA VAL A 140 0.30 -10.37 4.90
C VAL A 140 0.20 -10.85 3.47
N ILE A 141 -1.00 -10.81 2.90
CA ILE A 141 -1.25 -10.97 1.47
C ILE A 141 -1.57 -9.59 0.90
N ASP A 142 -0.69 -9.04 0.07
CA ASP A 142 -0.91 -7.75 -0.58
C ASP A 142 -1.41 -7.94 -2.00
N PHE A 143 -2.66 -7.56 -2.26
CA PHE A 143 -3.33 -7.65 -3.54
C PHE A 143 -3.05 -6.42 -4.41
N GLY A 144 -1.80 -6.27 -4.84
CA GLY A 144 -1.32 -5.20 -5.71
C GLY A 144 -1.17 -5.61 -7.18
N THR A 145 -0.27 -4.92 -7.90
CA THR A 145 0.11 -5.28 -9.29
C THR A 145 0.69 -6.70 -9.37
N ALA A 146 1.47 -7.08 -8.36
CA ALA A 146 1.74 -8.47 -8.01
C ALA A 146 1.00 -8.78 -6.70
N VAL A 147 0.71 -10.05 -6.46
CA VAL A 147 0.30 -10.49 -5.12
C VAL A 147 1.51 -10.95 -4.36
N THR A 148 1.78 -10.34 -3.21
CA THR A 148 2.87 -10.79 -2.31
C THR A 148 2.30 -11.48 -1.10
N PHE A 149 3.09 -12.42 -0.58
CA PHE A 149 2.92 -13.00 0.75
C PHE A 149 4.15 -12.61 1.54
N ASP A 150 3.97 -11.98 2.69
CA ASP A 150 5.04 -11.54 3.57
C ASP A 150 4.91 -12.22 4.92
N VAL A 151 5.84 -13.12 5.21
CA VAL A 151 5.83 -13.97 6.40
C VAL A 151 6.65 -13.33 7.51
N VAL A 152 6.00 -13.06 8.62
CA VAL A 152 6.61 -12.50 9.83
C VAL A 152 6.43 -13.51 10.96
N SER A 153 7.55 -14.00 11.50
CA SER A 153 7.52 -14.86 12.69
C SER A 153 7.39 -14.02 13.96
N ALA A 154 6.63 -14.49 14.94
CA ALA A 154 6.59 -13.89 16.28
C ALA A 154 7.89 -14.07 17.09
N THR A 155 8.85 -14.84 16.57
CA THR A 155 10.15 -14.99 17.22
C THR A 155 10.86 -13.65 17.38
N HIS A 156 11.40 -13.43 18.57
CA HIS A 156 12.26 -12.28 18.90
C HIS A 156 11.62 -10.90 18.66
N GLY A 157 10.29 -10.80 18.85
CA GLY A 157 9.57 -9.53 18.70
C GLY A 157 9.18 -9.18 17.26
N GLY A 158 9.27 -10.14 16.34
CA GLY A 158 8.92 -9.97 14.92
C GLY A 158 10.13 -10.15 14.02
N THR A 159 10.16 -11.21 13.22
CA THR A 159 11.23 -11.46 12.24
C THR A 159 10.64 -11.72 10.86
N TYR A 160 11.01 -10.90 9.88
CA TYR A 160 10.66 -11.12 8.48
C TYR A 160 11.43 -12.31 7.91
N LEU A 161 10.73 -13.36 7.52
CA LEU A 161 11.32 -14.61 6.99
C LEU A 161 11.37 -14.65 5.46
N GLY A 162 10.74 -13.69 4.78
CA GLY A 162 10.55 -13.71 3.33
C GLY A 162 9.09 -13.96 2.94
N GLY A 163 8.89 -14.68 1.85
CA GLY A 163 7.57 -15.11 1.41
C GLY A 163 7.48 -15.33 -0.09
N VAL A 164 6.32 -15.03 -0.69
CA VAL A 164 5.97 -15.44 -2.05
C VAL A 164 5.58 -14.23 -2.91
N ILE A 165 5.87 -14.28 -4.21
CA ILE A 165 5.39 -13.31 -5.19
C ILE A 165 4.64 -14.09 -6.28
N ALA A 166 3.39 -13.70 -6.54
CA ALA A 166 2.52 -14.29 -7.55
C ALA A 166 1.98 -13.19 -8.48
N PRO A 167 1.53 -13.53 -9.71
CA PRO A 167 0.90 -12.56 -10.61
C PRO A 167 -0.35 -11.93 -10.01
N GLY A 168 -0.51 -10.61 -10.10
CA GLY A 168 -1.73 -9.90 -9.69
C GLY A 168 -2.96 -10.31 -10.52
N LEU A 169 -4.17 -10.16 -9.96
CA LEU A 169 -5.39 -10.51 -10.69
C LEU A 169 -5.60 -9.64 -11.93
N GLY A 170 -5.27 -8.34 -11.83
CA GLY A 170 -5.29 -7.44 -12.97
C GLY A 170 -4.36 -7.89 -14.11
N ALA A 171 -3.15 -8.35 -13.78
CA ALA A 171 -2.19 -8.86 -14.76
C ALA A 171 -2.73 -10.11 -15.46
N LEU A 172 -3.25 -11.08 -14.70
CA LEU A 172 -3.82 -12.31 -15.27
C LEU A 172 -4.93 -12.02 -16.28
N ARG A 173 -5.83 -11.09 -15.96
CA ARG A 173 -6.89 -10.69 -16.86
C ARG A 173 -6.34 -9.98 -18.09
N ASP A 174 -5.51 -8.98 -17.89
CA ASP A 174 -5.04 -8.11 -18.97
C ASP A 174 -4.14 -8.91 -19.94
N ASP A 175 -3.34 -9.86 -19.44
CA ASP A 175 -2.57 -10.79 -20.27
C ASP A 175 -3.47 -11.69 -21.14
N LEU A 176 -4.55 -12.26 -20.59
CA LEU A 176 -5.49 -13.08 -21.36
C LEU A 176 -6.12 -12.29 -22.49
N HIS A 177 -6.52 -11.05 -22.23
CA HIS A 177 -7.07 -10.16 -23.24
C HIS A 177 -6.04 -9.82 -24.32
N GLN A 178 -4.81 -9.44 -23.93
CA GLN A 178 -3.79 -8.99 -24.87
C GLN A 178 -3.20 -10.12 -25.72
N ARG A 179 -3.16 -11.35 -25.20
CA ARG A 179 -2.47 -12.49 -25.86
C ARG A 179 -3.40 -13.44 -26.59
N THR A 180 -4.70 -13.14 -26.67
CA THR A 180 -5.67 -13.98 -27.36
C THR A 180 -6.60 -13.16 -28.25
N ALA A 181 -7.04 -13.72 -29.37
CA ALA A 181 -7.85 -12.99 -30.34
C ALA A 181 -9.31 -12.77 -29.90
N LEU A 182 -9.83 -13.60 -28.99
CA LEU A 182 -11.27 -13.67 -28.69
C LEU A 182 -11.61 -13.43 -27.21
N LEU A 183 -10.62 -13.29 -26.32
CA LEU A 183 -10.91 -13.02 -24.91
C LEU A 183 -11.07 -11.51 -24.69
N PRO A 184 -12.24 -11.05 -24.22
CA PRO A 184 -12.47 -9.65 -23.94
C PRO A 184 -11.71 -9.21 -22.68
N ARG A 185 -11.54 -7.89 -22.54
CA ARG A 185 -11.18 -7.31 -21.25
C ARG A 185 -12.41 -7.36 -20.35
N ILE A 186 -12.29 -7.98 -19.18
CA ILE A 186 -13.39 -8.14 -18.22
C ILE A 186 -13.22 -7.25 -16.99
N ASP A 187 -14.26 -7.10 -16.17
CA ASP A 187 -14.11 -6.62 -14.80
C ASP A 187 -14.16 -7.80 -13.83
N LEU A 188 -13.37 -7.70 -12.76
CA LEU A 188 -13.29 -8.72 -11.72
C LEU A 188 -14.43 -8.51 -10.73
N ASN A 189 -15.38 -9.45 -10.74
CA ASN A 189 -16.51 -9.49 -9.84
C ASN A 189 -16.71 -10.92 -9.34
N GLU A 190 -17.45 -11.07 -8.25
CA GLU A 190 -17.80 -12.39 -7.74
C GLU A 190 -18.63 -13.15 -8.78
N PRO A 191 -18.15 -14.32 -9.29
CA PRO A 191 -18.90 -15.06 -10.29
C PRO A 191 -20.13 -15.72 -9.63
N PRO A 192 -21.30 -15.71 -10.30
CA PRO A 192 -22.54 -16.26 -9.73
C PRO A 192 -22.56 -17.80 -9.68
N SER A 193 -21.68 -18.45 -10.44
CA SER A 193 -21.52 -19.90 -10.50
C SER A 193 -20.11 -20.27 -10.93
N ALA A 194 -19.64 -21.45 -10.52
CA ALA A 194 -18.34 -21.99 -10.90
C ALA A 194 -18.27 -22.51 -12.35
N ILE A 195 -19.40 -22.67 -13.04
CA ILE A 195 -19.42 -23.07 -14.46
C ILE A 195 -19.80 -21.86 -15.31
N GLY A 196 -18.80 -21.32 -16.02
CA GLY A 196 -18.96 -20.24 -16.98
C GLY A 196 -19.96 -20.57 -18.10
N LYS A 197 -20.93 -19.69 -18.36
CA LYS A 197 -21.87 -19.82 -19.50
C LYS A 197 -21.67 -18.76 -20.60
N SER A 198 -20.64 -17.94 -20.46
CA SER A 198 -20.09 -17.04 -21.47
C SER A 198 -18.57 -16.97 -21.32
N THR A 199 -17.85 -16.46 -22.32
CA THR A 199 -16.39 -16.26 -22.24
C THR A 199 -16.03 -15.38 -21.04
N GLU A 200 -16.73 -14.26 -20.85
CA GLU A 200 -16.49 -13.34 -19.73
C GLU A 200 -16.70 -14.03 -18.38
N HIS A 201 -17.80 -14.77 -18.23
CA HIS A 201 -18.10 -15.50 -17.01
C HIS A 201 -17.06 -16.61 -16.75
N ALA A 202 -16.65 -17.36 -17.78
CA ALA A 202 -15.60 -18.37 -17.64
C ALA A 202 -14.25 -17.77 -17.22
N MET A 203 -13.88 -16.61 -17.78
CA MET A 203 -12.69 -15.87 -17.37
C MET A 203 -12.78 -15.37 -15.92
N GLN A 204 -13.93 -14.84 -15.50
CA GLN A 204 -14.18 -14.41 -14.12
C GLN A 204 -14.06 -15.56 -13.11
N VAL A 205 -14.61 -16.74 -13.46
CA VAL A 205 -14.46 -17.96 -12.64
C VAL A 205 -12.98 -18.29 -12.44
N GLY A 206 -12.20 -18.34 -13.52
CA GLY A 206 -10.77 -18.62 -13.44
C GLY A 206 -10.02 -17.58 -12.60
N ALA A 207 -10.29 -16.31 -12.84
CA ALA A 207 -9.61 -15.20 -12.17
C ALA A 207 -9.96 -15.05 -10.68
N VAL A 208 -11.17 -15.44 -10.24
CA VAL A 208 -11.60 -15.27 -8.84
C VAL A 208 -11.55 -16.60 -8.08
N ILE A 209 -12.24 -17.63 -8.56
CA ILE A 209 -12.29 -18.93 -7.87
C ILE A 209 -10.93 -19.64 -7.98
N GLY A 210 -10.33 -19.64 -9.18
CA GLY A 210 -9.01 -20.22 -9.39
C GLY A 210 -7.94 -19.54 -8.52
N TYR A 211 -8.01 -18.22 -8.40
CA TYR A 211 -7.07 -17.45 -7.59
C TYR A 211 -7.21 -17.71 -6.08
N ARG A 212 -8.44 -17.87 -5.57
CA ARG A 212 -8.64 -18.37 -4.20
C ARG A 212 -8.00 -19.74 -3.98
N GLY A 213 -8.04 -20.62 -4.99
CA GLY A 213 -7.35 -21.91 -4.97
C GLY A 213 -5.82 -21.75 -4.86
N LEU A 214 -5.24 -20.87 -5.68
CA LEU A 214 -3.81 -20.53 -5.64
C LEU A 214 -3.40 -20.03 -4.25
N ILE A 215 -4.16 -19.10 -3.67
CA ILE A 215 -3.85 -18.53 -2.35
C ILE A 215 -3.94 -19.61 -1.27
N ARG A 216 -4.98 -20.45 -1.28
CA ARG A 216 -5.12 -21.52 -0.28
C ARG A 216 -3.95 -22.48 -0.29
N GLU A 217 -3.49 -22.88 -1.47
CA GLU A 217 -2.37 -23.82 -1.55
C GLU A 217 -1.06 -23.18 -1.09
N ILE A 218 -0.81 -21.90 -1.44
CA ILE A 218 0.35 -21.16 -0.94
C ILE A 218 0.28 -21.01 0.59
N LEU A 219 -0.85 -20.59 1.14
CA LEU A 219 -1.02 -20.42 2.58
C LEU A 219 -0.82 -21.74 3.33
N LYS A 220 -1.34 -22.84 2.79
CA LYS A 220 -1.14 -24.17 3.36
C LYS A 220 0.34 -24.56 3.39
N ALA A 221 1.07 -24.32 2.29
CA ALA A 221 2.51 -24.58 2.24
C ALA A 221 3.27 -23.72 3.27
N LEU A 222 3.05 -22.41 3.28
CA LEU A 222 3.68 -21.48 4.23
C LEU A 222 3.37 -21.82 5.69
N THR A 223 2.11 -22.16 5.99
CA THR A 223 1.68 -22.53 7.35
C THR A 223 2.37 -23.81 7.83
N THR A 224 2.67 -24.75 6.92
CA THR A 224 3.36 -26.01 7.28
C THR A 224 4.83 -25.78 7.64
N GLU A 225 5.43 -24.68 7.17
CA GLU A 225 6.81 -24.31 7.49
C GLU A 225 6.93 -23.51 8.80
N LEU A 226 5.81 -23.11 9.40
CA LEU A 226 5.78 -22.33 10.63
C LEU A 226 5.52 -23.20 11.86
N PRO A 227 6.10 -22.86 13.03
CA PRO A 227 5.92 -23.63 14.26
C PRO A 227 4.50 -23.53 14.86
N GLU A 228 3.74 -22.50 14.47
CA GLU A 228 2.35 -22.32 14.83
C GLU A 228 1.52 -21.84 13.64
N THR A 229 0.20 -21.99 13.74
CA THR A 229 -0.74 -21.40 12.77
C THR A 229 -0.60 -19.88 12.80
N PRO A 230 -0.29 -19.21 11.68
CA PRO A 230 -0.15 -17.76 11.65
C PRO A 230 -1.50 -17.05 11.55
N GLN A 231 -1.55 -15.77 11.91
CA GLN A 231 -2.65 -14.86 11.55
C GLN A 231 -2.51 -14.45 10.08
N ILE A 232 -3.60 -14.45 9.32
CA ILE A 232 -3.56 -14.11 7.90
C ILE A 232 -4.22 -12.75 7.69
N HIS A 233 -3.43 -11.78 7.24
CA HIS A 233 -3.89 -10.43 6.93
C HIS A 233 -3.95 -10.23 5.42
N ALA A 234 -4.89 -9.43 4.94
CA ALA A 234 -4.98 -9.06 3.53
C ALA A 234 -5.07 -7.53 3.37
N THR A 235 -4.36 -6.99 2.39
CA THR A 235 -4.39 -5.58 1.99
C THR A 235 -4.35 -5.47 0.46
N GLY A 236 -4.46 -4.29 -0.10
CA GLY A 236 -4.45 -4.08 -1.55
C GLY A 236 -5.85 -4.06 -2.18
N GLY A 237 -5.90 -3.73 -3.48
CA GLY A 237 -7.14 -3.37 -4.17
C GLY A 237 -8.13 -4.53 -4.36
N ASP A 238 -7.61 -5.73 -4.63
CA ASP A 238 -8.44 -6.92 -4.88
C ASP A 238 -8.69 -7.75 -3.61
N ALA A 239 -8.20 -7.30 -2.45
CA ALA A 239 -8.27 -8.04 -1.19
C ALA A 239 -9.71 -8.36 -0.77
N ALA A 240 -10.60 -7.36 -0.81
CA ALA A 240 -11.98 -7.54 -0.39
C ALA A 240 -12.73 -8.58 -1.26
N LEU A 241 -12.52 -8.53 -2.58
CA LEU A 241 -13.13 -9.48 -3.51
C LEU A 241 -12.67 -10.90 -3.16
N ILE A 242 -11.37 -11.12 -3.02
CA ILE A 242 -10.83 -12.47 -2.85
C ILE A 242 -11.09 -13.00 -1.45
N ALA A 243 -10.91 -12.18 -0.42
CA ALA A 243 -11.10 -12.56 0.98
C ALA A 243 -12.56 -12.89 1.35
N SER A 244 -13.55 -12.35 0.63
CA SER A 244 -14.98 -12.54 0.93
C SER A 244 -15.45 -14.01 1.06
N LYS A 245 -14.73 -14.97 0.46
CA LYS A 245 -14.99 -16.42 0.56
C LYS A 245 -13.77 -17.22 1.01
N MET A 246 -12.91 -16.60 1.82
CA MET A 246 -11.71 -17.21 2.39
C MET A 246 -11.69 -17.03 3.92
N PRO A 247 -12.32 -17.95 4.68
CA PRO A 247 -12.32 -17.87 6.15
C PRO A 247 -10.92 -17.97 6.77
N GLU A 248 -9.92 -18.39 6.00
CA GLU A 248 -8.52 -18.41 6.40
C GLU A 248 -7.95 -16.99 6.62
N ILE A 249 -8.49 -15.98 5.92
CA ILE A 249 -8.08 -14.57 6.06
C ILE A 249 -8.74 -14.00 7.32
N THR A 250 -7.90 -13.73 8.32
CA THR A 250 -8.31 -13.24 9.65
C THR A 250 -8.78 -11.78 9.59
N GLN A 251 -8.11 -10.95 8.78
CA GLN A 251 -8.42 -9.52 8.69
C GLN A 251 -8.11 -8.97 7.30
N VAL A 252 -9.02 -8.13 6.79
CA VAL A 252 -8.74 -7.27 5.63
C VAL A 252 -8.52 -5.85 6.14
N ASN A 253 -7.33 -5.29 5.91
CA ASN A 253 -6.98 -3.92 6.29
C ASN A 253 -6.41 -3.17 5.09
N ALA A 254 -7.18 -2.24 4.52
CA ALA A 254 -6.76 -1.44 3.36
C ALA A 254 -5.67 -0.41 3.68
N HIS A 255 -5.39 -0.14 4.96
CA HIS A 255 -4.41 0.83 5.44
C HIS A 255 -3.10 0.19 5.93
N LEU A 256 -3.00 -1.14 5.90
CA LEU A 256 -1.88 -1.89 6.49
C LEU A 256 -0.51 -1.36 6.06
N THR A 257 -0.31 -1.13 4.76
CA THR A 257 0.96 -0.59 4.23
C THR A 257 1.26 0.79 4.81
N LEU A 258 0.28 1.68 4.88
CA LEU A 258 0.44 3.02 5.45
C LEU A 258 0.73 2.99 6.95
N GLU A 259 0.08 2.08 7.70
CA GLU A 259 0.37 1.87 9.12
C GLU A 259 1.83 1.42 9.33
N GLY A 260 2.32 0.55 8.44
CA GLY A 260 3.72 0.15 8.39
C GLY A 260 4.68 1.29 8.10
N ILE A 261 4.36 2.13 7.10
CA ILE A 261 5.12 3.32 6.74
C ILE A 261 5.20 4.28 7.93
N LEU A 262 4.08 4.51 8.63
CA LEU A 262 4.06 5.35 9.82
C LEU A 262 4.99 4.82 10.92
N LYS A 263 4.89 3.53 11.25
CA LYS A 263 5.75 2.89 12.25
C LYS A 263 7.23 3.04 11.92
N ILE A 264 7.61 2.85 10.64
CA ILE A 264 8.98 3.04 10.20
C ILE A 264 9.37 4.52 10.30
N GLY A 265 8.52 5.44 9.84
CA GLY A 265 8.75 6.88 9.91
C GLY A 265 9.03 7.37 11.33
N LEU A 266 8.23 6.93 12.32
CA LEU A 266 8.40 7.33 13.72
C LEU A 266 9.72 6.86 14.35
N LEU A 267 10.30 5.76 13.86
CA LEU A 267 11.59 5.26 14.34
C LEU A 267 12.80 5.99 13.71
N ASN A 268 12.56 6.73 12.63
CA ASN A 268 13.60 7.39 11.82
C ASN A 268 13.43 8.92 11.73
N ALA A 269 12.54 9.48 12.57
CA ALA A 269 12.38 10.94 12.76
C ALA A 269 13.59 11.57 13.48
#